data_AF-A0A6J8BRK6-F1
#
_entry.id   AF-A0A6J8BRK6-F1
#
_cell.length_a   1.000
_cell.length_b   1.000
_cell.length_c   1.000
_cell.angle_alpha   90.00
_cell.angle_beta   90.00
_cell.angle_gamma   90.00
#
_symmetry.space_group_name_H-M   'P 1'
#
loop_
_entity.id
_entity.type
_entity.pdbx_description
1 polymer ?
#
loop_
_entity_poly.entity_id
_entity_poly.type
_entity_poly.pdbx_seq_one_letter_code
_entity_poly.pdbx_strand_id
1 'polypeptide(L)'
;MLVISVLVPLLSFVSGDLDKIKIHTDDAGKINAHSSDVLDHVLFLNNSGRFKGSLVFEFKGCSGARIYLTERSDKDQNQAFYEILLYAGTNKDVYLRRRDNGNTEKISQFSVEDLLNCTNFRPLWISWHNGHVKFGKGDSIHTGEYYHWLDQNPFTVQSIGIMTGYGTSGDWIISLPEPLCLCSCEYKQKLEYWSTLNATNHTLEELREILKPVLLELQRNLTVDKKMLSSYVRKHNSAKDKRPSSENIGIVGVIFISIVVGLVIFIDIVAIRNHLRSST
;
A
#
# COMPACT_ATOMS: atom_id res chain seq x y z
N MET A 1 -21.55 -3.45 -28.29
CA MET A 1 -20.46 -3.21 -29.26
C MET A 1 -19.38 -2.43 -28.53
N LEU A 2 -18.69 -3.06 -27.57
CA LEU A 2 -17.39 -3.75 -27.70
C LEU A 2 -16.27 -2.80 -28.14
N VAL A 3 -15.63 -2.11 -27.18
CA VAL A 3 -14.16 -2.10 -26.90
C VAL A 3 -13.98 -1.46 -25.52
N ILE A 4 -14.05 -2.26 -24.45
CA ILE A 4 -13.49 -1.90 -23.13
C ILE A 4 -12.50 -2.99 -22.81
N SER A 5 -11.29 -2.87 -23.33
CA SER A 5 -10.21 -3.81 -23.03
C SER A 5 -8.89 -3.20 -23.51
N VAL A 6 -7.89 -3.19 -22.63
CA VAL A 6 -6.48 -2.84 -22.86
C VAL A 6 -6.15 -1.33 -22.82
N LEU A 7 -6.17 -0.70 -21.63
CA LEU A 7 -5.15 0.34 -21.28
C LEU A 7 -5.15 0.89 -19.82
N VAL A 8 -5.79 0.28 -18.82
CA VAL A 8 -5.75 0.85 -17.46
C VAL A 8 -5.53 -0.19 -16.37
N PRO A 9 -4.26 -0.54 -16.03
CA PRO A 9 -3.95 -1.27 -14.80
C PRO A 9 -3.63 -0.32 -13.61
N LEU A 10 -3.73 1.00 -13.78
CA LEU A 10 -3.29 2.00 -12.78
C LEU A 10 -4.38 2.57 -11.86
N LEU A 11 -5.65 2.24 -12.06
CA LEU A 11 -6.72 2.69 -11.16
C LEU A 11 -7.01 1.59 -10.15
N SER A 12 -6.42 1.67 -8.96
CA SER A 12 -6.99 0.99 -7.80
C SER A 12 -8.28 1.74 -7.43
N PHE A 13 -9.40 1.31 -8.03
CA PHE A 13 -10.73 1.82 -7.74
C PHE A 13 -11.13 1.36 -6.33
N VAL A 14 -11.11 2.26 -5.35
CA VAL A 14 -11.71 1.99 -4.03
C VAL A 14 -13.09 2.62 -4.02
N SER A 15 -14.07 1.81 -4.42
CA SER A 15 -15.51 1.91 -4.16
C SER A 15 -16.09 3.34 -4.10
N GLY A 16 -16.72 3.73 -5.20
CA GLY A 16 -18.16 3.92 -5.17
C GLY A 16 -18.73 4.44 -6.48
N ASP A 17 -19.86 5.12 -6.39
CA ASP A 17 -20.89 5.23 -7.42
C ASP A 17 -20.33 5.72 -8.77
N LEU A 18 -20.25 4.80 -9.74
CA LEU A 18 -19.61 5.00 -11.05
C LEU A 18 -20.26 6.10 -11.89
N ASP A 19 -21.47 6.53 -11.52
CA ASP A 19 -22.20 7.59 -12.23
C ASP A 19 -21.66 8.99 -11.93
N LYS A 20 -20.96 9.19 -10.79
CA LYS A 20 -20.53 10.51 -10.31
C LYS A 20 -19.07 10.88 -10.63
N ILE A 21 -18.24 9.90 -10.96
CA ILE A 21 -16.85 10.10 -11.42
C ILE A 21 -16.65 9.43 -12.77
N LYS A 22 -16.41 10.23 -13.80
CA LYS A 22 -16.12 9.76 -15.16
C LYS A 22 -14.65 9.99 -15.46
N ILE A 23 -13.92 8.94 -15.83
CA ILE A 23 -12.48 9.01 -16.12
C ILE A 23 -12.24 8.47 -17.52
N HIS A 24 -11.47 9.19 -18.31
CA HIS A 24 -10.90 8.69 -19.55
C HIS A 24 -9.46 9.18 -19.70
N THR A 25 -8.61 8.34 -20.28
CA THR A 25 -7.26 8.77 -20.69
C THR A 25 -7.35 9.20 -22.15
N ASP A 26 -6.81 10.36 -22.49
CA ASP A 26 -6.76 10.82 -23.87
C ASP A 26 -5.53 10.30 -24.63
N ASP A 27 -5.49 10.54 -25.94
CA ASP A 27 -4.40 10.11 -26.82
C ASP A 27 -3.03 10.74 -26.47
N ALA A 28 -3.03 11.80 -25.66
CA ALA A 28 -1.83 12.45 -25.14
C ALA A 28 -1.38 11.87 -23.78
N GLY A 29 -2.10 10.88 -23.24
CA GLY A 29 -1.81 10.25 -21.95
C GLY A 29 -2.23 11.10 -20.74
N LYS A 30 -3.03 12.16 -20.94
CA LYS A 30 -3.60 12.93 -19.82
C LYS A 30 -4.84 12.22 -19.28
N ILE A 31 -5.05 12.37 -17.97
CA ILE A 31 -6.20 11.78 -17.28
C ILE A 31 -7.27 12.86 -17.18
N ASN A 32 -8.37 12.67 -17.89
CA ASN A 32 -9.54 13.53 -17.84
C ASN A 32 -10.52 12.95 -16.83
N ALA A 33 -10.91 13.72 -15.82
CA ALA A 33 -11.83 13.30 -14.78
C ALA A 33 -12.92 14.34 -14.54
N HIS A 34 -14.16 13.88 -14.36
CA HIS A 34 -15.26 14.70 -13.85
C HIS A 34 -15.55 14.30 -12.41
N SER A 35 -15.74 15.26 -11.50
CA SER A 35 -16.20 15.00 -10.14
C SER A 35 -17.37 15.90 -9.78
N SER A 36 -18.42 15.33 -9.17
CA SER A 36 -19.58 16.09 -8.69
C SER A 36 -20.12 15.54 -7.38
N ASP A 37 -20.33 16.43 -6.40
CA ASP A 37 -21.10 16.17 -5.17
C ASP A 37 -20.86 14.77 -4.53
N VAL A 38 -19.62 14.53 -4.13
CA VAL A 38 -19.24 13.27 -3.48
C VAL A 38 -18.51 13.56 -2.18
N LEU A 39 -18.96 12.97 -1.08
CA LEU A 39 -18.24 13.00 0.19
C LEU A 39 -17.14 11.91 0.30
N ASP A 40 -17.09 10.94 -0.62
CA ASP A 40 -16.41 9.67 -0.37
C ASP A 40 -15.61 9.07 -1.55
N HIS A 41 -15.48 9.71 -2.71
CA HIS A 41 -14.70 9.13 -3.82
C HIS A 41 -13.49 9.99 -4.14
N VAL A 42 -12.34 9.44 -3.78
CA VAL A 42 -11.02 10.01 -4.01
C VAL A 42 -10.36 9.15 -5.08
N LEU A 43 -10.11 9.72 -6.25
CA LEU A 43 -9.37 9.02 -7.31
C LEU A 43 -7.91 8.91 -6.88
N PHE A 44 -7.46 7.70 -6.54
CA PHE A 44 -6.10 7.43 -6.12
C PHE A 44 -5.19 7.12 -7.32
N LEU A 45 -4.24 8.00 -7.61
CA LEU A 45 -3.13 7.76 -8.54
C LEU A 45 -1.93 7.23 -7.76
N ASN A 46 -1.52 6.00 -8.02
CA ASN A 46 -0.38 5.38 -7.34
C ASN A 46 0.94 6.03 -7.80
N ASN A 47 1.67 6.60 -6.84
CA ASN A 47 2.97 7.28 -7.04
C ASN A 47 4.18 6.32 -6.93
N SER A 48 3.96 5.00 -7.03
CA SER A 48 5.02 3.97 -7.04
C SER A 48 6.00 4.05 -5.85
N GLY A 49 5.55 4.54 -4.69
CA GLY A 49 6.38 4.65 -3.48
C GLY A 49 7.57 5.63 -3.56
N ARG A 50 7.54 6.63 -4.47
CA ARG A 50 8.60 7.64 -4.54
C ARG A 50 8.44 8.70 -3.43
N PHE A 51 9.51 8.96 -2.66
CA PHE A 51 9.64 10.05 -1.68
C PHE A 51 9.56 11.48 -2.29
N LYS A 52 9.38 11.57 -3.61
CA LYS A 52 9.25 12.80 -4.37
C LYS A 52 8.20 12.64 -5.45
N GLY A 53 7.45 13.69 -5.72
CA GLY A 53 6.50 13.71 -6.81
C GLY A 53 5.99 15.11 -7.09
N SER A 54 5.35 15.23 -8.24
CA SER A 54 4.71 16.47 -8.65
C SER A 54 3.55 16.14 -9.58
N LEU A 55 2.57 17.03 -9.57
CA LEU A 55 1.33 16.91 -10.28
C LEU A 55 1.06 18.25 -10.95
N VAL A 56 0.85 18.24 -12.26
CA VAL A 56 0.26 19.36 -12.98
C VAL A 56 -1.19 18.99 -13.26
N PHE A 57 -2.12 19.88 -12.93
CA PHE A 57 -3.53 19.64 -13.21
C PHE A 57 -4.20 20.93 -13.63
N GLU A 58 -5.16 20.79 -14.52
CA GLU A 58 -6.04 21.86 -14.94
C GLU A 58 -7.41 21.62 -14.34
N PHE A 59 -7.99 22.63 -13.70
CA PHE A 59 -9.32 22.53 -13.11
C PHE A 59 -10.26 23.56 -13.72
N LYS A 60 -11.47 23.12 -14.08
CA LYS A 60 -12.57 23.98 -14.49
C LYS A 60 -13.75 23.72 -13.57
N GLY A 61 -14.08 24.72 -12.76
CA GLY A 61 -15.12 24.68 -11.74
C GLY A 61 -15.11 25.94 -10.89
N CYS A 62 -16.22 26.23 -10.23
CA CYS A 62 -16.39 27.51 -9.53
C CYS A 62 -15.76 27.54 -8.13
N SER A 63 -15.69 26.41 -7.44
CA SER A 63 -15.19 26.30 -6.06
C SER A 63 -14.98 24.84 -5.67
N GLY A 64 -14.35 24.62 -4.52
CA GLY A 64 -14.36 23.32 -3.85
C GLY A 64 -13.42 22.28 -4.43
N ALA A 65 -12.44 22.64 -5.26
CA ALA A 65 -11.46 21.68 -5.77
C ALA A 65 -10.57 21.18 -4.62
N ARG A 66 -10.50 19.86 -4.40
CA ARG A 66 -9.73 19.23 -3.33
C ARG A 66 -8.74 18.22 -3.88
N ILE A 67 -7.51 18.31 -3.41
CA ILE A 67 -6.43 17.39 -3.72
C ILE A 67 -5.91 16.80 -2.42
N TYR A 68 -5.79 15.47 -2.37
CA TYR A 68 -5.20 14.73 -1.27
C TYR A 68 -3.86 14.13 -1.71
N LEU A 69 -2.83 14.24 -0.89
CA LEU A 69 -1.59 13.49 -1.03
C LEU A 69 -1.52 12.53 0.17
N THR A 70 -1.72 11.24 -0.07
CA THR A 70 -1.96 10.25 0.99
C THR A 70 -0.83 9.23 1.11
N GLU A 71 -0.61 8.72 2.32
CA GLU A 71 0.36 7.66 2.58
C GLU A 71 -0.06 6.31 2.02
N ARG A 72 -1.37 6.05 1.93
CA ARG A 72 -1.94 4.80 1.41
C ARG A 72 -3.11 5.11 0.46
N SER A 73 -3.56 4.14 -0.31
CA SER A 73 -4.74 4.27 -1.18
C SER A 73 -6.03 3.76 -0.51
N ASP A 74 -6.05 3.62 0.81
CA ASP A 74 -7.21 3.15 1.59
C ASP A 74 -7.94 4.31 2.28
N LYS A 75 -9.19 4.07 2.72
CA LYS A 75 -10.03 5.06 3.43
C LYS A 75 -9.94 4.86 4.94
N ASP A 76 -8.72 4.87 5.48
CA ASP A 76 -8.50 4.78 6.93
C ASP A 76 -8.65 6.16 7.56
N GLN A 77 -9.51 6.30 8.58
CA GLN A 77 -9.73 7.59 9.27
C GLN A 77 -8.46 8.12 9.93
N ASN A 78 -7.53 7.22 10.28
CA ASN A 78 -6.24 7.56 10.88
C ASN A 78 -5.14 7.81 9.84
N GLN A 79 -5.43 7.67 8.55
CA GLN A 79 -4.46 7.83 7.49
C GLN A 79 -3.87 9.25 7.47
N ALA A 80 -2.55 9.32 7.29
CA ALA A 80 -1.86 10.59 7.08
C ALA A 80 -2.07 11.11 5.65
N PHE A 81 -2.40 12.40 5.54
CA PHE A 81 -2.52 13.07 4.25
C PHE A 81 -2.23 14.57 4.32
N TYR A 82 -1.87 15.12 3.17
CA TYR A 82 -1.92 16.56 2.92
C TYR A 82 -3.17 16.86 2.09
N GLU A 83 -3.96 17.85 2.50
CA GLU A 83 -5.14 18.31 1.78
C GLU A 83 -4.93 19.74 1.30
N ILE A 84 -5.04 19.94 -0.01
CA ILE A 84 -5.09 21.24 -0.65
C ILE A 84 -6.55 21.47 -1.06
N LEU A 85 -7.23 22.41 -0.42
CA LEU A 85 -8.60 22.81 -0.75
C LEU A 85 -8.60 24.20 -1.36
N LEU A 86 -9.05 24.30 -2.61
CA LEU A 86 -9.14 25.54 -3.37
C LEU A 86 -10.57 26.08 -3.33
N TYR A 87 -10.72 27.34 -2.92
CA TYR A 87 -11.98 28.07 -2.78
C TYR A 87 -12.99 27.31 -1.89
N ALA A 88 -12.69 27.24 -0.59
CA ALA A 88 -13.59 26.60 0.37
C ALA A 88 -14.84 27.45 0.67
N GLY A 89 -16.02 26.87 0.46
CA GLY A 89 -17.29 27.54 0.75
C GLY A 89 -17.54 28.72 -0.19
N THR A 90 -18.05 29.83 0.33
CA THR A 90 -18.30 31.05 -0.45
C THR A 90 -17.07 31.95 -0.59
N ASN A 91 -16.03 31.68 0.18
CA ASN A 91 -14.82 32.50 0.21
C ASN A 91 -13.80 31.92 -0.77
N LYS A 92 -13.06 32.78 -1.48
CA LYS A 92 -11.97 32.37 -2.40
C LYS A 92 -10.71 31.93 -1.64
N ASP A 93 -10.91 31.21 -0.54
CA ASP A 93 -9.87 30.78 0.36
C ASP A 93 -9.25 29.47 -0.11
N VAL A 94 -7.93 29.42 -0.07
CA VAL A 94 -7.10 28.24 -0.26
C VAL A 94 -6.63 27.77 1.11
N TYR A 95 -6.83 26.49 1.39
CA TYR A 95 -6.39 25.84 2.62
C TYR A 95 -5.36 24.77 2.31
N LEU A 96 -4.27 24.77 3.09
CA LEU A 96 -3.43 23.59 3.25
C LEU A 96 -3.67 22.99 4.63
N ARG A 97 -3.99 21.71 4.67
CA ARG A 97 -4.21 20.94 5.90
C ARG A 97 -3.35 19.70 5.92
N ARG A 98 -2.90 19.30 7.11
CA ARG A 98 -2.19 18.04 7.36
C ARG A 98 -3.05 17.20 8.27
N ARG A 99 -3.28 15.94 7.92
CA ARG A 99 -3.82 14.94 8.85
C ARG A 99 -2.71 13.98 9.25
N ASP A 100 -2.69 13.64 10.53
CA ASP A 100 -1.81 12.62 11.10
C ASP A 100 -2.49 11.99 12.33
N ASN A 101 -2.55 10.66 12.37
CA ASN A 101 -3.23 9.89 13.42
C ASN A 101 -4.65 10.40 13.73
N GLY A 102 -5.43 10.69 12.69
CA GLY A 102 -6.81 11.17 12.79
C GLY A 102 -6.96 12.66 13.14
N ASN A 103 -5.90 13.34 13.59
CA ASN A 103 -5.93 14.77 13.88
C ASN A 103 -5.66 15.58 12.61
N THR A 104 -6.52 16.57 12.30
CA THR A 104 -6.36 17.45 11.13
C THR A 104 -5.98 18.85 11.57
N GLU A 105 -4.78 19.29 11.18
CA GLU A 105 -4.24 20.61 11.46
C GLU A 105 -4.40 21.54 10.24
N LYS A 106 -4.78 22.80 10.49
CA LYS A 106 -4.75 23.86 9.48
C LYS A 106 -3.37 24.49 9.42
N ILE A 107 -2.62 24.16 8.37
CA ILE A 107 -1.25 24.64 8.16
C ILE A 107 -1.24 26.05 7.59
N SER A 108 -2.11 26.32 6.62
CA SER A 108 -2.21 27.63 5.98
C SER A 108 -3.61 27.92 5.49
N GLN A 109 -3.94 29.22 5.45
CA GLN A 109 -5.14 29.77 4.85
C GLN A 109 -4.79 31.12 4.22
N PHE A 110 -5.08 31.27 2.93
CA PHE A 110 -4.87 32.51 2.19
C PHE A 110 -5.89 32.62 1.06
N SER A 111 -6.14 33.81 0.54
CA SER A 111 -7.09 34.01 -0.56
C SER A 111 -6.34 34.44 -1.82
N VAL A 112 -6.69 33.85 -2.96
CA VAL A 112 -6.10 34.18 -4.27
C VAL A 112 -7.23 34.48 -5.23
N GLU A 113 -7.17 35.61 -5.91
CA GLU A 113 -8.14 35.91 -6.96
C GLU A 113 -7.80 35.18 -8.27
N ASP A 114 -8.84 34.86 -9.05
CA ASP A 114 -8.72 34.22 -10.36
C ASP A 114 -7.91 32.89 -10.39
N LEU A 115 -7.89 32.18 -9.26
CA LEU A 115 -7.31 30.85 -9.15
C LEU A 115 -8.13 29.79 -9.89
N LEU A 116 -9.45 29.81 -9.72
CA LEU A 116 -10.40 28.90 -10.37
C LEU A 116 -11.37 29.68 -11.28
N ASN A 117 -11.90 29.01 -12.31
CA ASN A 117 -12.86 29.58 -13.24
C ASN A 117 -13.92 28.53 -13.64
N CYS A 118 -15.18 28.95 -13.70
CA CYS A 118 -16.31 28.07 -14.01
C CYS A 118 -16.35 27.62 -15.49
N THR A 119 -15.76 28.41 -16.38
CA THR A 119 -15.89 28.25 -17.84
C THR A 119 -14.59 27.76 -18.48
N ASN A 120 -13.45 28.20 -17.96
CA ASN A 120 -12.13 27.89 -18.52
C ASN A 120 -11.30 27.05 -17.55
N PHE A 121 -10.52 26.13 -18.11
CA PHE A 121 -9.52 25.40 -17.34
C PHE A 121 -8.45 26.36 -16.81
N ARG A 122 -8.10 26.20 -15.53
CA ARG A 122 -7.00 26.91 -14.87
C ARG A 122 -5.89 25.92 -14.54
N PRO A 123 -4.69 26.09 -15.12
CA PRO A 123 -3.57 25.20 -14.85
C PRO A 123 -2.91 25.55 -13.51
N LEU A 124 -2.67 24.52 -12.72
CA LEU A 124 -2.10 24.56 -11.39
C LEU A 124 -1.13 23.39 -11.21
N TRP A 125 -0.24 23.51 -10.25
CA TRP A 125 0.68 22.43 -9.92
C TRP A 125 0.88 22.30 -8.42
N ILE A 126 1.16 21.06 -8.00
CA ILE A 126 1.55 20.70 -6.65
C ILE A 126 2.83 19.87 -6.74
N SER A 127 3.77 20.11 -5.84
CA SER A 127 4.98 19.30 -5.73
C SER A 127 5.28 18.95 -4.28
N TRP A 128 5.73 17.72 -4.04
CA TRP A 128 6.17 17.25 -2.73
C TRP A 128 7.55 16.59 -2.84
N HIS A 129 8.49 17.01 -2.01
CA HIS A 129 9.84 16.43 -1.98
C HIS A 129 10.54 16.75 -0.65
N ASN A 130 11.03 15.72 0.05
CA ASN A 130 11.78 15.87 1.30
C ASN A 130 11.07 16.77 2.33
N GLY A 131 9.77 16.55 2.52
CA GLY A 131 8.92 17.34 3.40
C GLY A 131 8.51 18.71 2.88
N HIS A 132 9.09 19.19 1.76
CA HIS A 132 8.59 20.40 1.11
C HIS A 132 7.30 20.09 0.36
N VAL A 133 6.21 20.77 0.71
CA VAL A 133 4.96 20.78 -0.05
C VAL A 133 4.78 22.17 -0.64
N LYS A 134 4.64 22.23 -1.97
CA LYS A 134 4.53 23.49 -2.72
C LYS A 134 3.33 23.46 -3.64
N PHE A 135 2.74 24.63 -3.84
CA PHE A 135 1.58 24.85 -4.70
C PHE A 135 1.75 26.13 -5.50
N GLY A 136 1.38 26.12 -6.78
CA GLY A 136 1.47 27.29 -7.64
C GLY A 136 0.62 27.20 -8.91
N LYS A 137 0.74 28.26 -9.72
CA LYS A 137 0.01 28.44 -10.97
C LYS A 137 0.83 28.04 -12.19
N GLY A 138 0.14 27.55 -13.22
CA GLY A 138 0.69 27.29 -14.54
C GLY A 138 1.01 25.82 -14.79
N ASP A 139 1.54 25.55 -15.98
CA ASP A 139 1.85 24.19 -16.46
C ASP A 139 3.27 23.75 -16.09
N SER A 140 4.11 24.69 -15.67
CA SER A 140 5.50 24.45 -15.29
C SER A 140 5.64 24.46 -13.78
N ILE A 141 6.03 23.33 -13.21
CA ILE A 141 6.25 23.17 -11.77
C ILE A 141 7.30 24.19 -11.30
N HIS A 142 7.11 24.72 -10.08
CA HIS A 142 7.96 25.75 -9.47
C HIS A 142 7.87 27.15 -10.10
N THR A 143 6.95 27.38 -11.04
CA THR A 143 6.63 28.73 -11.54
C THR A 143 5.36 29.28 -10.87
N GLY A 144 5.27 30.58 -10.62
CA GLY A 144 4.06 31.17 -10.01
C GLY A 144 3.66 30.54 -8.67
N GLU A 145 4.63 30.28 -7.79
CA GLU A 145 4.41 29.66 -6.49
C GLU A 145 3.51 30.55 -5.62
N TYR A 146 2.41 29.96 -5.12
CA TYR A 146 1.53 30.60 -4.14
C TYR A 146 1.94 30.25 -2.72
N TYR A 147 2.47 29.05 -2.52
CA TYR A 147 2.74 28.55 -1.18
C TYR A 147 3.86 27.51 -1.18
N HIS A 148 4.67 27.55 -0.12
CA HIS A 148 5.71 26.60 0.19
C HIS A 148 5.76 26.37 1.69
N TRP A 149 5.64 25.10 2.08
CA TRP A 149 5.78 24.65 3.46
C TRP A 149 6.76 23.50 3.57
N LEU A 150 7.40 23.40 4.74
CA LEU A 150 8.28 22.31 5.11
C LEU A 150 7.66 21.57 6.29
N ASP A 151 7.22 20.33 6.06
CA ASP A 151 6.86 19.40 7.12
C ASP A 151 8.12 18.90 7.82
N GLN A 152 8.19 19.08 9.14
CA GLN A 152 9.31 18.59 9.96
C GLN A 152 9.27 17.07 10.14
N ASN A 153 8.10 16.45 10.00
CA ASN A 153 7.90 15.01 10.11
C ASN A 153 7.08 14.49 8.91
N PRO A 154 7.68 14.46 7.71
CA PRO A 154 6.97 14.08 6.50
C PRO A 154 6.72 12.59 6.43
N PHE A 155 5.58 12.21 5.84
CA PHE A 155 5.30 10.83 5.44
C PHE A 155 5.52 10.65 3.93
N THR A 156 5.61 9.39 3.49
CA THR A 156 5.79 9.08 2.07
C THR A 156 4.45 9.14 1.36
N VAL A 157 4.31 10.05 0.40
CA VAL A 157 3.10 10.13 -0.45
C VAL A 157 3.12 8.96 -1.46
N GLN A 158 2.25 7.99 -1.25
CA GLN A 158 2.08 6.84 -2.14
C GLN A 158 0.93 7.00 -3.10
N SER A 159 -0.04 7.85 -2.78
CA SER A 159 -1.22 8.04 -3.61
C SER A 159 -1.68 9.49 -3.66
N ILE A 160 -2.27 9.88 -4.78
CA ILE A 160 -2.84 11.21 -5.00
C ILE A 160 -4.32 11.06 -5.19
N GLY A 161 -5.10 11.82 -4.44
CA GLY A 161 -6.54 11.89 -4.47
C GLY A 161 -7.07 13.18 -5.08
N ILE A 162 -8.12 13.12 -5.91
CA ILE A 162 -8.87 14.33 -6.31
C ILE A 162 -10.36 14.18 -6.05
N MET A 163 -11.01 15.29 -5.68
CA MET A 163 -12.47 15.39 -5.55
C MET A 163 -12.94 16.85 -5.51
N THR A 164 -14.25 17.07 -5.61
CA THR A 164 -14.88 18.36 -5.31
C THR A 164 -15.65 18.32 -3.99
N GLY A 165 -15.81 19.46 -3.33
CA GLY A 165 -16.58 19.60 -2.09
C GLY A 165 -18.10 19.45 -2.27
N TYR A 166 -18.82 19.38 -1.16
CA TYR A 166 -20.28 19.26 -1.13
C TYR A 166 -20.96 20.36 -1.96
N GLY A 167 -21.89 19.96 -2.84
CA GLY A 167 -22.63 20.87 -3.71
C GLY A 167 -21.79 21.52 -4.82
N THR A 168 -20.56 21.05 -5.05
CA THR A 168 -19.67 21.56 -6.11
C THR A 168 -19.31 20.47 -7.11
N SER A 169 -19.06 20.88 -8.35
CA SER A 169 -18.62 20.00 -9.42
C SER A 169 -17.53 20.69 -10.24
N GLY A 170 -16.73 19.88 -10.92
CA GLY A 170 -15.67 20.38 -11.80
C GLY A 170 -15.07 19.30 -12.66
N ASP A 171 -14.46 19.76 -13.74
CA ASP A 171 -13.68 18.95 -14.66
C ASP A 171 -12.19 19.12 -14.35
N TRP A 172 -11.46 18.02 -14.44
CA TRP A 172 -10.04 17.90 -14.15
C TRP A 172 -9.31 17.36 -15.36
N ILE A 173 -8.16 17.94 -15.69
CA ILE A 173 -7.21 17.40 -16.65
C ILE A 173 -5.89 17.24 -15.91
N ILE A 174 -5.48 16.00 -15.67
CA ILE A 174 -4.25 15.71 -14.93
C ILE A 174 -3.15 15.35 -15.91
N SER A 175 -2.04 16.08 -15.79
CA SER A 175 -0.79 15.87 -16.53
C SER A 175 0.29 15.44 -15.55
N LEU A 176 0.83 14.24 -15.76
CA LEU A 176 1.91 13.73 -14.93
C LEU A 176 3.25 14.13 -15.59
N PRO A 177 4.09 14.93 -14.90
CA PRO A 177 5.28 15.59 -15.48
C PRO A 177 6.42 14.63 -15.84
N GLU A 178 6.32 13.37 -15.44
CA GLU A 178 7.04 12.26 -16.05
C GLU A 178 6.01 11.17 -16.35
N PRO A 179 6.23 10.31 -17.37
CA PRO A 179 5.49 9.07 -17.40
C PRO A 179 5.76 8.38 -16.06
N LEU A 180 4.74 8.32 -15.18
CA LEU A 180 4.69 7.32 -14.13
C LEU A 180 5.06 6.03 -14.87
N CYS A 181 6.28 5.53 -14.64
CA CYS A 181 6.69 4.30 -15.30
C CYS A 181 5.64 3.29 -14.86
N LEU A 182 4.78 2.90 -15.81
CA LEU A 182 3.53 2.23 -15.51
C LEU A 182 3.74 0.87 -14.85
N CYS A 183 4.99 0.42 -14.78
CA CYS A 183 5.60 -0.45 -13.78
C CYS A 183 7.11 -0.08 -13.71
N SER A 184 7.88 -0.68 -12.81
CA SER A 184 9.36 -0.56 -12.82
C SER A 184 9.90 -0.79 -14.24
N CYS A 185 11.00 -0.13 -14.63
CA CYS A 185 11.59 -0.29 -15.98
C CYS A 185 11.86 -1.77 -16.33
N GLU A 186 12.08 -2.61 -15.31
CA GLU A 186 12.19 -4.06 -15.42
C GLU A 186 10.93 -4.73 -16.00
N TYR A 187 9.74 -4.25 -15.65
CA TYR A 187 8.47 -4.82 -16.09
C TYR A 187 8.08 -4.38 -17.50
N LYS A 188 8.45 -3.16 -17.92
CA LYS A 188 8.24 -2.69 -19.31
C LYS A 188 9.04 -3.56 -20.29
N GLN A 189 10.28 -3.88 -19.95
CA GLN A 189 11.11 -4.80 -20.75
C GLN A 189 10.49 -6.19 -20.82
N LYS A 190 9.92 -6.69 -19.71
CA LYS A 190 9.19 -7.96 -19.70
C LYS A 190 7.94 -7.91 -20.59
N LEU A 191 7.14 -6.84 -20.53
CA LEU A 191 5.96 -6.68 -21.37
C LEU A 191 6.30 -6.60 -22.86
N GLU A 192 7.35 -5.85 -23.24
CA GLU A 192 7.84 -5.79 -24.62
C GLU A 192 8.38 -7.15 -25.10
N TYR A 193 9.07 -7.88 -24.23
CA TYR A 193 9.50 -9.25 -24.51
C TYR A 193 8.31 -10.20 -24.74
N TRP A 194 7.25 -10.10 -23.93
CA TRP A 194 6.07 -10.95 -24.09
C TRP A 194 5.16 -10.52 -25.24
N SER A 195 5.10 -9.24 -25.59
CA SER A 195 4.29 -8.74 -26.72
C SER A 195 4.91 -9.08 -28.07
N THR A 196 6.24 -9.22 -28.13
CA THR A 196 6.98 -9.66 -29.32
C THR A 196 6.99 -11.18 -29.49
N LEU A 197 6.62 -11.93 -28.45
CA LEU A 197 6.40 -13.37 -28.55
C LEU A 197 5.10 -13.61 -29.33
N ASN A 198 5.22 -13.87 -30.64
CA ASN A 198 4.09 -14.13 -31.52
C ASN A 198 3.49 -15.52 -31.21
N ALA A 199 2.68 -15.59 -30.14
CA ALA A 199 2.12 -16.81 -29.56
C ALA A 199 1.23 -17.63 -30.52
N THR A 200 0.95 -17.10 -31.71
CA THR A 200 0.15 -17.74 -32.77
C THR A 200 0.94 -18.78 -33.58
N ASN A 201 2.28 -18.74 -33.56
CA ASN A 201 3.14 -19.66 -34.31
C ASN A 201 3.71 -20.81 -33.46
N HIS A 202 3.46 -20.79 -32.14
CA HIS A 202 4.02 -21.77 -31.20
C HIS A 202 2.96 -22.74 -30.73
N THR A 203 3.32 -24.02 -30.65
CA THR A 203 2.44 -25.03 -30.05
C THR A 203 2.41 -24.88 -28.52
N LEU A 204 1.34 -25.37 -27.89
CA LEU A 204 1.18 -25.30 -26.43
C LEU A 204 2.34 -25.97 -25.66
N GLU A 205 2.97 -27.00 -26.24
CA GLU A 205 4.10 -27.69 -25.62
C GLU A 205 5.41 -26.87 -25.72
N GLU A 206 5.63 -26.17 -26.83
CA GLU A 206 6.77 -25.25 -26.97
C GLU A 206 6.66 -24.07 -26.00
N LEU A 207 5.45 -23.52 -25.84
CA LEU A 207 5.15 -22.46 -24.87
C LEU A 207 5.41 -22.90 -23.43
N ARG A 208 5.08 -24.16 -23.08
CA ARG A 208 5.35 -24.70 -21.74
C ARG A 208 6.84 -24.81 -21.46
N GLU A 209 7.65 -25.25 -22.43
CA GLU A 209 9.10 -25.32 -22.26
C GLU A 209 9.75 -23.92 -22.18
N ILE A 210 9.26 -22.94 -22.93
CA ILE A 210 9.71 -21.54 -22.83
C ILE A 210 9.39 -20.95 -21.44
N LEU A 211 8.23 -21.27 -20.87
CA LEU A 211 7.77 -20.69 -19.61
C LEU A 211 8.32 -21.40 -18.37
N LYS A 212 8.74 -22.66 -18.50
CA LYS A 212 9.28 -23.51 -17.43
C LYS A 212 10.43 -22.88 -16.62
N PRO A 213 11.49 -22.30 -17.23
CA PRO A 213 12.57 -21.67 -16.46
C PRO A 213 12.09 -20.46 -15.67
N VAL A 214 11.17 -19.68 -16.23
CA VAL A 214 10.58 -18.49 -15.56
C VAL A 214 9.73 -18.92 -14.36
N LEU A 215 8.91 -19.97 -14.52
CA LEU A 215 8.11 -20.53 -13.41
C LEU A 215 9.00 -21.07 -12.29
N LEU A 216 10.10 -21.75 -12.63
CA LEU A 216 11.06 -22.26 -11.66
C LEU A 216 11.76 -21.13 -10.91
N GLU A 217 12.12 -20.05 -11.61
CA GLU A 217 12.74 -18.88 -10.99
C GLU A 217 11.76 -18.14 -10.06
N LEU A 218 10.50 -17.96 -10.49
CA LEU A 218 9.45 -17.38 -9.66
C LEU A 218 9.17 -18.23 -8.42
N GLN A 219 9.04 -19.55 -8.60
CA GLN A 219 8.89 -20.48 -7.48
C GLN A 219 10.07 -20.39 -6.52
N ARG A 220 11.31 -20.34 -7.04
CA ARG A 220 12.52 -20.20 -6.23
C ARG A 220 12.53 -18.90 -5.44
N ASN A 221 12.17 -17.78 -6.08
CA ASN A 221 12.22 -16.45 -5.45
C ASN A 221 11.11 -16.26 -4.42
N LEU A 222 9.94 -16.87 -4.64
CA LEU A 222 8.81 -16.85 -3.71
C LEU A 222 8.93 -17.90 -2.59
N THR A 223 9.85 -18.87 -2.73
CA THR A 223 10.09 -19.88 -1.69
C THR A 223 10.93 -19.27 -0.59
N VAL A 224 10.28 -18.92 0.51
CA VAL A 224 10.95 -18.46 1.74
C VAL A 224 11.81 -19.58 2.31
N ASP A 225 13.07 -19.28 2.65
CA ASP A 225 13.96 -20.24 3.32
C ASP A 225 13.39 -20.62 4.70
N LYS A 226 12.88 -21.85 4.78
CA LYS A 226 12.24 -22.37 5.99
C LYS A 226 13.19 -22.48 7.17
N LYS A 227 14.51 -22.52 6.95
CA LYS A 227 15.53 -22.57 8.01
C LYS A 227 15.84 -21.21 8.62
N MET A 228 15.59 -20.13 7.89
CA MET A 228 15.74 -18.76 8.38
C MET A 228 14.47 -18.20 9.03
N LEU A 229 13.35 -18.92 8.95
CA LEU A 229 12.09 -18.52 9.56
C LEU A 229 12.24 -18.37 11.08
N SER A 230 11.68 -17.29 11.61
CA SER A 230 11.63 -17.06 13.06
C SER A 230 10.92 -18.18 13.82
N SER A 231 10.00 -18.92 13.19
CA SER A 231 9.38 -20.11 13.78
C SER A 231 10.32 -21.31 13.86
N TYR A 232 11.23 -21.46 12.90
CA TYR A 232 12.27 -22.50 12.91
C TYR A 232 13.42 -22.12 13.86
N VAL A 233 13.86 -20.86 13.84
CA VAL A 233 14.85 -20.33 14.79
C VAL A 233 14.32 -20.38 16.23
N ARG A 234 13.02 -20.13 16.44
CA ARG A 234 12.35 -20.24 17.75
C ARG A 234 11.77 -21.62 18.02
N LYS A 235 12.07 -22.62 17.18
CA LYS A 235 11.67 -24.01 17.48
C LYS A 235 12.38 -24.40 18.76
N HIS A 236 11.59 -24.57 19.83
CA HIS A 236 12.10 -24.75 21.19
C HIS A 236 13.02 -25.97 21.28
N ASN A 237 14.33 -25.72 21.39
CA ASN A 237 15.19 -26.60 22.18
C ASN A 237 14.88 -26.26 23.64
N SER A 238 14.45 -27.26 24.42
CA SER A 238 14.12 -27.12 25.85
C SER A 238 15.14 -26.20 26.54
N ALA A 239 14.69 -25.03 26.99
CA ALA A 239 15.56 -24.08 27.67
C ALA A 239 15.91 -24.67 29.04
N LYS A 240 17.19 -24.66 29.41
CA LYS A 240 17.64 -25.12 30.73
C LYS A 240 17.10 -24.17 31.80
N ASP A 241 15.95 -24.51 32.38
CA ASP A 241 15.30 -23.73 33.44
C ASP A 241 16.06 -23.96 34.76
N LYS A 242 16.78 -22.93 35.23
CA LYS A 242 17.55 -22.93 36.49
C LYS A 242 16.69 -22.55 37.71
N ARG A 243 15.37 -22.41 37.57
CA ARG A 243 14.52 -22.05 38.72
C ARG A 243 14.57 -23.20 39.74
N PRO A 244 14.90 -22.93 41.01
CA PRO A 244 15.05 -23.97 42.02
C PRO A 244 13.77 -24.77 42.25
N SER A 245 12.59 -24.19 41.99
CA SER A 245 11.32 -24.91 42.02
C SER A 245 11.20 -25.98 40.92
N SER A 246 11.75 -25.72 39.72
CA SER A 246 11.70 -26.65 38.59
C SER A 246 12.75 -27.75 38.71
N GLU A 247 13.96 -27.41 39.18
CA GLU A 247 15.03 -28.39 39.42
C GLU A 247 14.67 -29.33 40.58
N ASN A 248 14.16 -28.79 41.69
CA ASN A 248 13.80 -29.60 42.86
C ASN A 248 12.58 -30.49 42.59
N ILE A 249 11.54 -30.01 41.89
CA ILE A 249 10.36 -30.84 41.59
C ILE A 249 10.71 -32.00 40.64
N GLY A 250 11.64 -31.78 39.70
CA GLY A 250 12.12 -32.82 38.80
C GLY A 250 12.86 -33.92 39.54
N ILE A 251 13.77 -33.56 40.45
CA ILE A 251 14.52 -34.53 41.26
C ILE A 251 13.59 -35.33 42.19
N VAL A 252 12.63 -34.66 42.85
CA VAL A 252 11.65 -35.33 43.70
C VAL A 252 10.81 -36.34 42.90
N GLY A 253 10.39 -35.98 41.69
CA GLY A 253 9.64 -36.88 40.81
C GLY A 253 10.42 -38.13 40.42
N VAL A 254 11.69 -38.00 40.06
CA VAL A 254 12.55 -39.14 39.69
C VAL A 254 12.76 -40.09 40.87
N ILE A 255 13.00 -39.56 42.07
CA ILE A 255 13.17 -40.38 43.29
C ILE A 255 11.89 -41.17 43.58
N PHE A 256 10.73 -40.52 43.51
CA PHE A 256 9.45 -41.16 43.79
C PHE A 256 9.16 -42.31 42.81
N ILE A 257 9.34 -42.08 41.51
CA ILE A 257 9.16 -43.12 40.48
C ILE A 257 10.14 -44.28 40.70
N SER A 258 11.40 -43.99 41.01
CA SER A 258 12.42 -45.03 41.24
C SER A 258 12.08 -45.92 42.43
N ILE A 259 11.54 -45.35 43.52
CA ILE A 259 11.11 -46.10 44.69
C ILE A 259 9.93 -47.01 44.34
N VAL A 260 8.91 -46.49 43.65
CA VAL A 260 7.73 -47.27 43.27
C VAL A 260 8.11 -48.43 42.37
N VAL A 261 8.91 -48.19 41.34
CA VAL A 261 9.40 -49.25 40.44
C VAL A 261 10.24 -50.27 41.18
N GLY A 262 11.13 -49.83 42.09
CA GLY A 262 11.93 -50.72 42.92
C GLY A 262 11.09 -51.63 43.82
N LEU A 263 10.00 -51.11 44.40
CA LEU A 263 9.08 -51.89 45.22
C LEU A 263 8.32 -52.94 44.40
N VAL A 264 7.86 -52.59 43.19
CA VAL A 264 7.20 -53.54 42.28
C VAL A 264 8.16 -54.68 41.93
N ILE A 265 9.38 -54.35 41.51
CA ILE A 265 10.39 -55.36 41.17
C ILE A 265 10.73 -56.24 42.39
N PHE A 266 10.80 -55.67 43.59
CA PHE A 266 11.09 -56.43 44.80
C PHE A 266 10.00 -57.45 45.11
N ILE A 267 8.72 -57.06 44.99
CA ILE A 267 7.58 -57.97 45.17
C ILE A 267 7.64 -59.11 44.15
N ASP A 268 7.92 -58.80 42.87
CA ASP A 268 8.05 -59.78 41.81
C ASP A 268 9.20 -60.77 42.07
N ILE A 269 10.36 -60.29 42.52
CA ILE A 269 11.50 -61.16 42.87
C ILE A 269 11.14 -62.12 44.01
N VAL A 270 10.45 -61.65 45.04
CA VAL A 270 10.02 -62.49 46.17
C VAL A 270 9.01 -63.53 45.70
N ALA A 271 8.05 -63.15 44.85
CA ALA A 271 7.07 -64.06 44.26
C ALA A 271 7.76 -65.14 43.39
N ILE A 272 8.69 -64.76 42.52
CA ILE A 272 9.46 -65.68 41.67
C ILE A 272 10.29 -66.64 42.53
N ARG A 273 11.00 -66.14 43.55
CA ARG A 273 11.79 -66.99 44.45
C ARG A 273 10.91 -68.01 45.17
N ASN A 274 9.74 -67.59 45.65
CA ASN A 274 8.81 -68.49 46.32
C ASN A 274 8.27 -69.56 45.36
N HIS A 275 7.96 -69.20 44.11
CA HIS A 275 7.52 -70.13 43.08
C HIS A 275 8.61 -71.14 42.69
N LEU A 276 9.87 -70.69 42.54
CA LEU A 276 11.00 -71.59 42.24
C LEU A 276 11.23 -72.60 43.38
N ARG A 277 11.06 -72.18 44.63
CA ARG A 277 11.24 -73.03 45.82
C ARG A 277 10.12 -74.06 46.01
N SER A 278 8.91 -73.82 45.49
CA SER A 278 7.81 -74.79 45.52
C SER A 278 7.83 -75.80 44.37
N SER A 279 8.64 -75.57 43.33
CA SER A 279 8.79 -76.49 42.19
C SER A 279 10.05 -77.37 42.25
N THR A 280 10.77 -77.37 43.39
CA THR A 280 11.84 -78.33 43.72
C THR A 280 11.37 -79.25 44.83
#